data_AF-A0A498R5S9-F1
#
_entry.id   AF-A0A498R5S9-F1
#
_cell.length_a   1.000
_cell.length_b   1.000
_cell.length_c   1.000
_cell.angle_alpha   90.00
_cell.angle_beta   90.00
_cell.angle_gamma   90.00
#
_symmetry.space_group_name_H-M   'P 1'
#
loop_
_entity.id
_entity.type
_entity.pdbx_description
1 polymer ?
#
loop_
_entity_poly.entity_id
_entity_poly.type
_entity_poly.pdbx_seq_one_letter_code
_entity_poly.pdbx_strand_id
1 'polypeptide(L)'
;MNYLAEILAFSEWKEVNPLPASAIALWYELMAICNKAGWIQEFTVPNGLLQAKCSLSRKEFDHARSVLINFGRIKYKKSDRVNQAGKYLLVPFVQKGQQEGQQKGQQEGQRQAHTGDNVRGTLYKHKPKQNLNENIKNNSAREDFPVDNFSDGQSCPKCGGQGWYIEQVPFNNGMDTKTVAVQCDCKKKPEWALGS
;
A
#
# COMPACT_ATOMS: atom_id res chain seq x y z
N MET A 1 -7.55 -15.41 -17.28
CA MET A 1 -7.31 -15.29 -15.83
C MET A 1 -8.54 -14.65 -15.16
N ASN A 2 -8.73 -14.78 -13.85
CA ASN A 2 -9.72 -14.00 -13.09
C ASN A 2 -8.97 -13.05 -12.16
N TYR A 3 -9.11 -11.74 -12.37
CA TYR A 3 -8.35 -10.73 -11.61
C TYR A 3 -8.56 -10.85 -10.11
N LEU A 4 -9.80 -10.90 -9.65
CA LEU A 4 -10.11 -10.91 -8.23
C LEU A 4 -9.57 -12.17 -7.55
N ALA A 5 -9.73 -13.33 -8.20
CA ALA A 5 -9.21 -14.59 -7.67
C ALA A 5 -7.68 -14.57 -7.52
N GLU A 6 -6.97 -13.98 -8.49
CA GLU A 6 -5.50 -13.85 -8.41
C GLU A 6 -5.05 -12.90 -7.31
N ILE A 7 -5.77 -11.78 -7.11
CA ILE A 7 -5.48 -10.82 -6.05
C ILE A 7 -5.66 -11.46 -4.67
N LEU A 8 -6.73 -12.25 -4.49
CA LEU A 8 -6.97 -12.98 -3.25
C LEU A 8 -5.90 -14.05 -3.03
N ALA A 9 -5.63 -14.88 -4.03
CA ALA A 9 -4.62 -15.93 -3.96
C ALA A 9 -3.22 -15.38 -3.67
N PHE A 10 -2.84 -14.25 -4.27
CA PHE A 10 -1.57 -13.59 -3.95
C PHE A 10 -1.53 -13.08 -2.51
N SER A 11 -2.67 -12.58 -2.00
CA SER A 11 -2.78 -12.06 -0.64
C SER A 11 -2.61 -13.15 0.42
N GLU A 12 -3.19 -14.33 0.19
CA GLU A 12 -2.99 -15.52 1.01
C GLU A 12 -1.55 -16.06 0.88
N TRP A 13 -1.05 -16.16 -0.35
CA TRP A 13 0.30 -16.69 -0.60
C TRP A 13 1.41 -15.85 0.07
N LYS A 14 1.28 -14.52 0.11
CA LYS A 14 2.28 -13.65 0.74
C LYS A 14 2.28 -13.72 2.28
N GLU A 15 1.27 -14.29 2.93
CA GLU A 15 1.26 -14.47 4.39
C GLU A 15 2.30 -15.50 4.83
N VAL A 16 2.55 -16.50 4.00
CA VAL A 16 3.56 -17.55 4.24
C VAL A 16 4.86 -17.31 3.45
N ASN A 17 4.87 -16.36 2.52
CA ASN A 17 6.04 -15.97 1.72
C ASN A 17 6.34 -14.48 1.89
N PRO A 18 7.23 -14.10 2.83
CA PRO A 18 7.53 -12.70 3.08
C PRO A 18 8.16 -12.06 1.85
N LEU A 19 7.53 -10.98 1.36
CA LEU A 19 8.01 -10.18 0.24
C LEU A 19 8.31 -8.75 0.70
N PRO A 20 9.33 -8.10 0.13
CA PRO A 20 9.55 -6.67 0.35
C PRO A 20 8.38 -5.87 -0.25
N ALA A 21 8.03 -4.76 0.39
CA ALA A 21 6.92 -3.90 -0.05
C ALA A 21 7.05 -3.46 -1.51
N SER A 22 8.28 -3.22 -1.98
CA SER A 22 8.58 -2.87 -3.38
C SER A 22 8.22 -3.99 -4.37
N ALA A 23 8.43 -5.26 -4.00
CA ALA A 23 8.03 -6.41 -4.82
C ALA A 23 6.50 -6.57 -4.86
N ILE A 24 5.83 -6.34 -3.72
CA ILE A 24 4.37 -6.37 -3.63
C ILE A 24 3.75 -5.31 -4.55
N ALA A 25 4.23 -4.06 -4.45
CA ALA A 25 3.78 -2.96 -5.30
C ALA A 25 3.99 -3.27 -6.80
N LEU A 26 5.18 -3.75 -7.16
CA LEU A 26 5.51 -4.13 -8.53
C LEU A 26 4.59 -5.23 -9.07
N TRP A 27 4.29 -6.24 -8.26
CA TRP A 27 3.41 -7.34 -8.68
C TRP A 27 1.98 -6.85 -8.94
N TYR A 28 1.42 -6.01 -8.06
CA TYR A 28 0.08 -5.46 -8.26
C TYR A 28 0.00 -4.56 -9.50
N GLU A 29 1.02 -3.73 -9.77
CA GLU A 29 1.05 -2.91 -10.99
C GLU A 29 1.12 -3.77 -12.26
N LEU A 30 1.96 -4.81 -12.27
CA LEU A 30 2.03 -5.75 -13.38
C LEU A 30 0.69 -6.46 -13.59
N MET A 31 0.05 -6.89 -12.50
CA MET A 31 -1.26 -7.56 -12.55
C MET A 31 -2.35 -6.64 -13.10
N ALA A 32 -2.39 -5.37 -12.65
CA ALA A 32 -3.32 -4.37 -13.15
C ALA A 32 -3.09 -4.05 -14.64
N ILE A 33 -1.85 -3.97 -15.10
CA ILE A 33 -1.51 -3.78 -16.52
C ILE A 33 -1.96 -4.99 -17.34
N CYS A 34 -1.68 -6.21 -16.88
CA CYS A 34 -2.10 -7.43 -17.57
C CYS A 34 -3.62 -7.55 -17.68
N ASN A 35 -4.35 -7.19 -16.62
CA ASN A 35 -5.81 -7.13 -16.63
C ASN A 35 -6.33 -6.11 -17.65
N LYS A 36 -5.75 -4.90 -17.70
CA LYS A 36 -6.08 -3.87 -18.68
C LYS A 36 -5.76 -4.30 -20.12
N ALA A 37 -4.72 -5.10 -20.30
CA ALA A 37 -4.31 -5.64 -21.59
C ALA A 37 -5.10 -6.88 -22.03
N GLY A 38 -6.13 -7.30 -21.29
CA GLY A 38 -6.97 -8.43 -21.65
C GLY A 38 -6.33 -9.80 -21.45
N TRP A 39 -5.43 -9.94 -20.48
CA TRP A 39 -4.80 -11.23 -20.11
C TRP A 39 -3.89 -11.85 -21.16
N ILE A 40 -3.12 -11.02 -21.85
CA ILE A 40 -2.07 -11.49 -22.74
C ILE A 40 -0.96 -12.22 -21.96
N GLN A 41 -0.46 -13.32 -22.53
CA GLN A 41 0.53 -14.18 -21.86
C GLN A 41 1.86 -13.45 -21.64
N GLU A 42 2.35 -12.76 -22.67
CA GLU A 42 3.54 -11.93 -22.60
C GLU A 42 3.16 -10.48 -22.95
N PHE A 43 3.56 -9.53 -22.11
CA PHE A 43 3.30 -8.12 -22.33
C PHE A 43 4.56 -7.28 -22.17
N THR A 44 4.66 -6.24 -22.97
CA THR A 44 5.81 -5.34 -23.00
C THR A 44 5.52 -4.12 -22.15
N VAL A 45 6.36 -3.83 -21.17
CA VAL A 45 6.24 -2.63 -20.33
C VAL A 45 7.59 -1.94 -20.17
N PRO A 46 7.69 -0.63 -20.43
CA PRO A 46 8.91 0.12 -20.15
C PRO A 46 9.26 0.11 -18.65
N ASN A 47 10.50 -0.20 -18.31
CA ASN A 47 10.95 -0.22 -16.91
C ASN A 47 10.79 1.15 -16.23
N GLY A 48 10.98 2.26 -16.96
CA GLY A 48 10.78 3.61 -16.43
C GLY A 48 9.33 3.89 -16.02
N LEU A 49 8.36 3.33 -16.77
CA LEU A 49 6.94 3.45 -16.43
C LEU A 49 6.62 2.69 -15.13
N LEU A 50 7.13 1.47 -14.97
CA LEU A 50 6.92 0.70 -13.75
C LEU A 50 7.61 1.33 -12.54
N GLN A 51 8.82 1.86 -12.70
CA GLN A 51 9.52 2.62 -11.66
C GLN A 51 8.71 3.82 -11.20
N ALA A 52 8.19 4.62 -12.14
CA ALA A 52 7.37 5.78 -11.83
C ALA A 52 6.06 5.37 -11.10
N LYS A 53 5.38 4.32 -11.57
CA LYS A 53 4.14 3.83 -10.95
C LYS A 53 4.33 3.28 -9.55
N CYS A 54 5.42 2.55 -9.33
CA CYS A 54 5.73 1.97 -8.03
C CYS A 54 6.46 2.97 -7.10
N SER A 55 6.80 4.17 -7.59
CA SER A 55 7.67 5.14 -6.90
C SER A 55 8.98 4.51 -6.39
N LEU A 56 9.63 3.70 -7.23
CA LEU A 56 10.85 2.98 -6.88
C LEU A 56 12.06 3.56 -7.61
N SER A 57 13.20 3.62 -6.91
CA SER A 57 14.48 3.84 -7.58
C SER A 57 14.83 2.66 -8.50
N ARG A 58 15.75 2.89 -9.45
CA ARG A 58 16.21 1.84 -10.36
C ARG A 58 16.76 0.61 -9.61
N LYS A 59 17.55 0.82 -8.55
CA LYS A 59 18.14 -0.27 -7.77
C LYS A 59 17.06 -1.09 -7.04
N GLU A 60 16.11 -0.41 -6.41
CA GLU A 60 15.00 -1.06 -5.70
C GLU A 60 14.09 -1.82 -6.67
N PHE A 61 13.82 -1.25 -7.85
CA PHE A 61 13.06 -1.91 -8.91
C PHE A 61 13.76 -3.19 -9.40
N ASP A 62 15.06 -3.10 -9.67
CA ASP A 62 15.84 -4.26 -10.12
C ASP A 62 15.88 -5.36 -9.05
N HIS A 63 16.00 -5.00 -7.77
CA HIS A 63 15.90 -5.93 -6.64
C HIS A 63 14.51 -6.56 -6.52
N ALA A 64 13.45 -5.74 -6.51
CA ALA A 64 12.06 -6.18 -6.41
C ALA A 64 11.70 -7.18 -7.53
N ARG A 65 12.13 -6.89 -8.77
CA ARG A 65 11.94 -7.78 -9.92
C ARG A 65 12.68 -9.10 -9.72
N SER A 66 13.94 -9.07 -9.28
CA SER A 66 14.72 -10.29 -9.02
C SER A 66 14.06 -11.16 -7.94
N VAL A 67 13.53 -10.55 -6.87
CA VAL A 67 12.77 -11.26 -5.83
C VAL A 67 11.55 -11.95 -6.44
N LEU A 68 10.72 -11.25 -7.21
CA LEU A 68 9.53 -11.85 -7.85
C LEU A 68 9.88 -12.98 -8.84
N ILE A 69 11.03 -12.89 -9.52
CA ILE A 69 11.55 -13.95 -10.40
C ILE A 69 11.95 -15.18 -9.56
N ASN A 70 12.66 -14.96 -8.46
CA ASN A 70 13.11 -16.05 -7.57
C ASN A 70 11.92 -16.80 -6.95
N PHE A 71 10.87 -16.09 -6.57
CA PHE A 71 9.61 -16.69 -6.09
C PHE A 71 8.74 -17.27 -7.22
N GLY A 72 9.19 -17.21 -8.47
CA GLY A 72 8.48 -17.75 -9.62
C GLY A 72 7.11 -17.11 -9.85
N ARG A 73 6.92 -15.85 -9.45
CA ARG A 73 5.67 -15.10 -9.66
C ARG A 73 5.64 -14.36 -11.00
N ILE A 74 6.82 -14.00 -11.51
CA ILE A 74 6.97 -13.37 -12.82
C ILE A 74 8.11 -14.03 -13.59
N LYS A 75 8.02 -14.00 -14.92
CA LYS A 75 9.16 -14.23 -15.82
C LYS A 75 9.46 -12.94 -16.57
N TYR A 76 10.74 -12.59 -16.67
CA TYR A 76 11.19 -11.41 -17.37
C TYR A 76 12.15 -11.79 -18.49
N LYS A 77 11.92 -11.27 -19.69
CA LYS A 77 12.83 -11.36 -20.83
C LYS A 77 13.31 -9.96 -21.17
N LYS A 78 14.63 -9.75 -21.10
CA LYS A 78 15.25 -8.54 -21.63
C LYS A 78 15.01 -8.48 -23.14
N SER A 79 14.88 -7.26 -23.68
CA SER A 79 14.87 -7.08 -25.13
C SER A 79 16.30 -7.23 -25.67
N ASP A 80 16.44 -7.91 -26.82
CA ASP A 80 17.71 -8.02 -27.56
C ASP A 80 18.00 -6.76 -28.40
N ARG A 81 17.01 -5.87 -28.55
CA ARG A 81 17.11 -4.63 -29.33
C ARG A 81 17.26 -3.42 -28.43
N VAL A 82 18.15 -2.51 -28.84
CA VAL A 82 18.32 -1.19 -28.22
C VAL A 82 17.00 -0.41 -28.27
N ASN A 83 16.65 0.29 -27.19
CA ASN A 83 15.43 1.08 -27.02
C ASN A 83 14.10 0.32 -27.05
N GLN A 84 14.11 -1.01 -26.97
CA GLN A 84 12.89 -1.78 -26.80
C GLN A 84 12.70 -2.21 -25.33
N ALA A 85 11.46 -2.08 -24.85
CA ALA A 85 11.10 -2.50 -23.51
C ALA A 85 11.13 -4.03 -23.36
N GLY A 86 11.42 -4.50 -22.14
CA GLY A 86 11.43 -5.93 -21.84
C GLY A 86 10.01 -6.52 -21.79
N LYS A 87 9.93 -7.84 -21.94
CA LYS A 87 8.69 -8.59 -21.85
C LYS A 87 8.52 -9.20 -20.46
N TYR A 88 7.30 -9.12 -19.94
CA TYR A 88 6.89 -9.71 -18.69
C TYR A 88 5.84 -10.78 -18.95
N LEU A 89 5.89 -11.86 -18.17
CA LEU A 89 4.88 -12.90 -18.11
C LEU A 89 4.53 -13.14 -16.65
N LEU A 90 3.25 -13.01 -16.31
CA LEU A 90 2.74 -13.31 -14.97
C LEU A 90 2.45 -14.80 -14.85
N VAL A 91 2.84 -15.39 -13.72
CA VAL A 91 2.50 -16.78 -13.41
C VAL A 91 1.17 -16.79 -12.65
N PRO A 92 0.10 -17.36 -13.21
CA PRO A 92 -1.20 -17.42 -12.54
C PRO A 92 -1.16 -18.32 -11.31
N PHE A 93 -1.88 -17.92 -10.28
CA PHE A 93 -2.19 -18.75 -9.13
C PHE A 93 -3.29 -19.76 -9.44
N VAL A 94 -4.32 -19.33 -10.18
CA VAL A 94 -5.50 -20.14 -10.47
C VAL A 94 -5.50 -20.54 -11.94
N GLN A 95 -5.32 -21.82 -12.22
CA GLN A 95 -5.42 -22.35 -13.59
C GLN A 95 -6.90 -22.48 -13.97
N LYS A 96 -7.27 -22.02 -15.18
CA LYS A 96 -8.61 -22.27 -15.73
C LYS A 96 -8.69 -23.74 -16.15
N GLY A 97 -9.05 -24.60 -15.19
CA GLY A 97 -9.33 -26.02 -15.42
C GLY A 97 -9.53 -26.71 -14.08
N GLN A 98 -10.77 -27.19 -13.84
CA GLN A 98 -11.23 -27.96 -12.67
C GLN A 98 -11.54 -27.17 -11.39
N GLN A 99 -12.59 -26.33 -11.43
CA GLN A 99 -13.49 -26.18 -10.28
C GLN A 99 -14.94 -26.08 -10.77
N GLU A 100 -15.41 -27.13 -11.44
CA GLU A 100 -16.80 -27.56 -11.30
C GLU A 100 -16.78 -28.72 -10.29
N GLY A 101 -17.22 -28.46 -9.06
CA GLY A 101 -17.33 -29.49 -8.04
C GLY A 101 -17.04 -28.99 -6.63
N GLN A 102 -18.12 -28.84 -5.86
CA GLN A 102 -18.15 -28.78 -4.39
C GLN A 102 -17.78 -27.44 -3.71
N GLN A 103 -18.68 -26.46 -3.87
CA GLN A 103 -19.28 -25.83 -2.69
C GLN A 103 -20.82 -25.91 -2.81
N LYS A 104 -21.37 -27.10 -2.57
CA LYS A 104 -22.76 -27.24 -2.13
C LYS A 104 -22.75 -27.30 -0.61
N GLY A 105 -23.36 -26.31 0.02
CA GLY A 105 -23.47 -26.21 1.48
C GLY A 105 -24.43 -25.11 1.90
N GLN A 106 -25.65 -25.17 1.34
CA GLN A 106 -26.94 -24.71 1.89
C GLN A 106 -27.02 -23.31 2.50
N GLN A 107 -27.84 -22.46 1.87
CA GLN A 107 -29.02 -21.86 2.50
C GLN A 107 -29.92 -21.23 1.43
N GLU A 108 -30.85 -22.03 0.90
CA GLU A 108 -32.09 -21.51 0.32
C GLU A 108 -33.11 -21.33 1.46
N GLY A 109 -33.76 -20.17 1.48
CA GLY A 109 -34.54 -19.69 2.61
C GLY A 109 -36.01 -20.08 2.61
N GLN A 110 -36.71 -19.61 3.64
CA GLN A 110 -38.17 -19.44 3.63
C GLN A 110 -38.52 -18.15 4.39
N ARG A 111 -39.30 -17.30 3.71
CA ARG A 111 -40.01 -16.16 4.28
C ARG A 111 -41.19 -16.70 5.09
N GLN A 112 -41.48 -16.11 6.24
CA GLN A 112 -42.76 -15.44 6.54
C GLN A 112 -42.83 -14.96 8.00
N ALA A 113 -43.47 -13.81 8.17
CA ALA A 113 -43.64 -13.05 9.40
C ALA A 113 -44.77 -13.59 10.28
N HIS A 114 -44.71 -13.29 11.59
CA HIS A 114 -45.78 -12.76 12.46
C HIS A 114 -45.43 -13.08 13.93
N THR A 115 -44.96 -12.09 14.71
CA THR A 115 -45.70 -11.30 15.73
C THR A 115 -45.99 -12.06 17.03
N GLY A 116 -45.49 -11.56 18.17
CA GLY A 116 -46.01 -11.90 19.50
C GLY A 116 -44.95 -12.13 20.59
N ASP A 117 -44.96 -11.25 21.59
CA ASP A 117 -44.00 -11.11 22.68
C ASP A 117 -43.91 -12.27 23.70
N ASN A 118 -42.73 -12.30 24.35
CA ASN A 118 -42.52 -12.28 25.81
C ASN A 118 -41.90 -13.51 26.54
N VAL A 119 -40.92 -13.16 27.37
CA VAL A 119 -40.34 -13.82 28.57
C VAL A 119 -39.47 -15.08 28.46
N ARG A 120 -38.14 -14.81 28.49
CA ARG A 120 -37.06 -15.38 29.33
C ARG A 120 -36.94 -16.91 29.50
N GLY A 121 -36.12 -17.50 28.63
CA GLY A 121 -35.40 -18.76 28.85
C GLY A 121 -34.02 -18.57 29.52
N THR A 122 -33.65 -19.59 30.28
CA THR A 122 -32.45 -19.79 31.11
C THR A 122 -31.28 -20.43 30.32
N LEU A 123 -30.03 -20.14 30.75
CA LEU A 123 -28.78 -20.96 30.72
C LEU A 123 -28.27 -21.52 29.34
N TYR A 124 -27.05 -21.36 28.82
CA TYR A 124 -25.76 -20.79 29.24
C TYR A 124 -25.12 -20.08 28.03
N LYS A 125 -24.61 -18.86 28.25
CA LYS A 125 -24.09 -17.93 27.24
C LYS A 125 -22.56 -17.90 27.30
N HIS A 126 -21.91 -18.08 26.15
CA HIS A 126 -20.46 -17.82 25.99
C HIS A 126 -20.18 -16.36 26.38
N LYS A 127 -19.21 -16.16 27.28
CA LYS A 127 -18.80 -14.84 27.79
C LYS A 127 -18.02 -14.07 26.72
N PRO A 128 -18.46 -12.85 26.36
CA PRO A 128 -17.55 -11.74 26.14
C PRO A 128 -17.23 -11.10 27.51
N LYS A 129 -16.00 -10.62 27.70
CA LYS A 129 -15.67 -9.71 28.80
C LYS A 129 -14.93 -8.51 28.24
N GLN A 130 -15.66 -7.41 28.08
CA GLN A 130 -15.16 -6.08 28.38
C GLN A 130 -15.80 -5.66 29.70
N ASN A 131 -15.03 -5.10 30.63
CA ASN A 131 -15.40 -3.81 31.20
C ASN A 131 -14.19 -3.11 31.84
N LEU A 132 -14.12 -1.81 31.54
CA LEU A 132 -13.30 -0.79 32.16
C LEU A 132 -13.65 -0.64 33.66
N ASN A 133 -12.68 -0.28 34.51
CA ASN A 133 -12.55 1.12 34.92
C ASN A 133 -11.15 1.48 35.46
N GLU A 134 -10.70 2.65 35.03
CA GLU A 134 -9.74 3.62 35.59
C GLU A 134 -8.76 3.21 36.71
N ASN A 135 -7.46 3.48 36.52
CA ASN A 135 -6.88 4.75 36.98
C ASN A 135 -5.49 5.02 36.36
N ILE A 136 -5.29 6.29 36.07
CA ILE A 136 -4.14 6.97 35.49
C ILE A 136 -2.92 6.89 36.43
N LYS A 137 -1.72 6.67 35.86
CA LYS A 137 -0.47 7.39 36.19
C LYS A 137 0.66 7.03 35.22
N ASN A 138 1.29 8.08 34.71
CA ASN A 138 2.26 8.16 33.63
C ASN A 138 3.68 7.71 34.02
N ASN A 139 4.47 7.27 33.02
CA ASN A 139 5.85 7.65 32.68
C ASN A 139 6.41 6.60 31.70
N SER A 140 6.59 6.87 30.41
CA SER A 140 7.59 7.75 29.76
C SER A 140 9.03 7.50 30.25
N ALA A 141 9.77 6.71 29.49
CA ALA A 141 11.22 6.81 29.36
C ALA A 141 11.53 6.79 27.85
N ARG A 142 11.37 7.97 27.23
CA ARG A 142 12.05 8.34 26.00
C ARG A 142 13.46 8.74 26.39
N GLU A 143 14.44 8.28 25.63
CA GLU A 143 15.81 8.75 25.77
C GLU A 143 15.87 10.28 25.59
N ASP A 144 16.46 10.92 26.59
CA ASP A 144 16.66 12.36 26.69
C ASP A 144 17.60 12.85 25.58
N PHE A 145 17.08 13.66 24.67
CA PHE A 145 17.86 14.72 24.02
C PHE A 145 17.40 16.06 24.63
N PRO A 146 18.30 16.88 25.17
CA PRO A 146 17.91 18.09 25.90
C PRO A 146 17.21 19.08 24.96
N VAL A 147 15.93 19.35 25.24
CA VAL A 147 15.21 20.48 24.67
C VAL A 147 15.57 21.69 25.53
N ASP A 148 16.63 22.39 25.13
CA ASP A 148 16.81 23.75 25.59
C ASP A 148 15.78 24.64 24.90
N ASN A 149 14.90 25.19 25.75
CA ASN A 149 14.01 26.32 25.54
C ASN A 149 14.27 27.14 24.27
N PHE A 150 13.30 27.20 23.36
CA PHE A 150 13.10 28.42 22.59
C PHE A 150 11.61 28.65 22.35
N SER A 151 11.09 29.56 23.16
CA SER A 151 9.91 30.37 22.89
C SER A 151 10.02 31.02 21.51
N ASP A 152 8.87 31.38 20.96
CA ASP A 152 8.67 32.19 19.75
C ASP A 152 8.52 31.39 18.45
N GLY A 153 7.27 31.32 18.00
CA GLY A 153 7.02 31.11 16.59
C GLY A 153 7.62 32.26 15.79
N GLN A 154 8.23 31.95 14.66
CA GLN A 154 8.22 32.79 13.46
C GLN A 154 8.85 31.99 12.32
N SER A 155 8.19 31.99 11.16
CA SER A 155 8.81 31.53 9.92
C SER A 155 10.06 32.34 9.57
N CYS A 156 10.88 31.74 8.70
CA CYS A 156 11.99 32.35 7.96
C CYS A 156 11.71 33.81 7.49
N PRO A 157 12.38 34.84 8.04
CA PRO A 157 12.12 36.25 7.67
C PRO A 157 12.82 36.73 6.37
N LYS A 158 13.46 35.82 5.61
CA LYS A 158 13.94 35.97 4.20
C LYS A 158 14.77 34.77 3.72
N CYS A 159 15.46 34.08 4.64
CA CYS A 159 16.10 32.76 4.50
C CYS A 159 16.65 32.26 5.87
N GLY A 160 16.33 32.94 6.97
CA GLY A 160 16.83 32.67 8.34
C GLY A 160 16.15 31.49 9.03
N GLY A 161 16.13 30.36 8.35
CA GLY A 161 15.54 29.09 8.79
C GLY A 161 15.60 28.06 7.67
N GLN A 162 16.83 27.79 7.18
CA GLN A 162 17.22 26.67 6.30
C GLN A 162 16.42 26.40 5.02
N GLY A 163 15.67 27.37 4.50
CA GLY A 163 14.99 27.26 3.22
C GLY A 163 13.80 26.31 3.24
N TRP A 164 13.27 25.98 4.41
CA TRP A 164 12.01 25.27 4.60
C TRP A 164 11.32 25.77 5.87
N TYR A 165 10.00 25.66 5.91
CA TYR A 165 9.18 25.96 7.08
C TYR A 165 8.28 24.77 7.39
N ILE A 166 7.83 24.69 8.63
CA ILE A 166 6.92 23.64 9.08
C ILE A 166 5.47 24.13 8.92
N GLU A 167 4.65 23.33 8.26
CA GLU A 167 3.22 23.57 8.10
C GLU A 167 2.42 22.35 8.57
N GLN A 168 1.25 22.58 9.15
CA GLN A 168 0.33 21.51 9.48
C GLN A 168 -0.63 21.29 8.32
N VAL A 169 -0.56 20.11 7.70
CA VAL A 169 -1.45 19.72 6.61
C VAL A 169 -2.43 18.63 7.09
N PRO A 170 -3.70 18.68 6.65
CA PRO A 170 -4.65 17.63 6.95
C PRO A 170 -4.21 16.32 6.30
N PHE A 171 -4.33 15.21 7.05
CA PHE A 171 -4.18 13.86 6.54
C PHE A 171 -5.37 13.01 7.01
N ASN A 172 -5.48 11.78 6.50
CA ASN A 172 -6.56 10.86 6.89
C ASN A 172 -7.97 11.46 6.68
N ASN A 173 -8.26 11.91 5.45
CA ASN A 173 -9.52 12.59 5.10
C ASN A 173 -9.85 13.84 5.97
N GLY A 174 -8.84 14.47 6.56
CA GLY A 174 -9.01 15.69 7.37
C GLY A 174 -9.41 15.41 8.82
N MET A 175 -9.33 14.16 9.28
CA MET A 175 -9.54 13.83 10.70
C MET A 175 -8.33 14.19 11.56
N ASP A 176 -7.13 14.22 10.97
CA ASP A 176 -5.89 14.45 11.70
C ASP A 176 -5.01 15.48 10.96
N THR A 177 -4.15 16.20 11.69
CA THR A 177 -3.13 17.06 11.09
C THR A 177 -1.74 16.45 11.27
N LYS A 178 -0.91 16.53 10.23
CA LYS A 178 0.49 16.14 10.31
C LYS A 178 1.38 17.34 10.00
N THR A 179 2.47 17.40 10.75
CA THR A 179 3.51 18.39 10.60
C THR A 179 4.39 18.00 9.41
N VAL A 180 4.43 18.83 8.36
CA VAL A 180 5.28 18.61 7.18
C VAL A 180 6.25 19.77 6.98
N ALA A 181 7.43 19.48 6.43
CA ALA A 181 8.40 20.49 6.03
C ALA A 181 8.16 20.90 4.57
N VAL A 182 7.92 22.19 4.33
CA VAL A 182 7.68 22.79 3.01
C VAL A 182 8.84 23.73 2.68
N GLN A 183 9.36 23.67 1.45
CA GLN A 183 10.54 24.44 1.03
C GLN A 183 10.19 25.90 0.70
N CYS A 184 10.98 26.88 1.16
CA CYS A 184 10.82 28.30 0.84
C CYS A 184 11.34 28.64 -0.58
N ASP A 185 10.64 29.51 -1.31
CA ASP A 185 11.04 30.07 -2.61
C ASP A 185 12.27 31.00 -2.57
N CYS A 186 12.75 31.34 -1.37
CA CYS A 186 13.90 32.19 -1.06
C CYS A 186 15.21 31.83 -1.82
N LYS A 187 15.39 30.58 -2.30
CA LYS A 187 16.61 30.09 -2.97
C LYS A 187 16.48 29.91 -4.49
N LYS A 188 15.34 30.22 -5.10
CA LYS A 188 15.23 30.24 -6.57
C LYS A 188 15.99 31.47 -7.08
N LYS A 189 17.09 31.27 -7.83
CA LYS A 189 17.67 32.37 -8.62
C LYS A 189 16.56 32.91 -9.52
N PRO A 190 16.36 34.23 -9.62
CA PRO A 190 15.37 34.76 -10.52
C PRO A 190 15.78 34.45 -11.97
N GLU A 191 14.82 34.12 -12.83
CA GLU A 191 15.07 33.67 -14.22
C GLU A 191 15.88 34.66 -15.07
N TRP A 192 15.98 35.94 -14.68
CA TRP A 192 16.78 36.95 -15.38
C TRP A 192 18.29 36.88 -15.09
N ALA A 193 18.74 36.07 -14.13
CA ALA A 193 20.16 35.96 -13.74
C ALA A 193 20.97 34.89 -14.52
N LEU A 194 20.41 34.32 -15.60
CA LEU A 194 21.11 33.44 -16.54
C LEU A 194 21.23 34.14 -17.90
N GLY A 195 22.06 35.17 -17.95
CA GLY A 195 22.29 35.92 -19.17
C GLY A 195 23.46 36.88 -19.05
N SER A 196 24.68 36.35 -19.16
CA SER A 196 25.87 37.00 -19.74
C SER A 196 26.94 35.93 -19.94
#